data_AF-A0A0C2JTE8-F1
#
_entry.id   AF-A0A0C2JTE8-F1
#
_cell.length_a   1.000
_cell.length_b   1.000
_cell.length_c   1.000
_cell.angle_alpha   90.00
_cell.angle_beta   90.00
_cell.angle_gamma   90.00
#
_symmetry.space_group_name_H-M   'P 1'
#
loop_
_entity.id
_entity.type
_entity.pdbx_description
1 polymer ?
#
loop_
_entity_poly.entity_id
_entity_poly.type
_entity_poly.pdbx_seq_one_letter_code
_entity_poly.pdbx_strand_id
1 'polypeptide(L)'
;MVERSYERQSSGASETQIWTTGVAEKIIKCLEEKNIQVCKAKPNMGKVKSCADSSVESANKIPQNVLVEVFAKLYQERVQTPRFQVKLINLMTEHLKQKSTLESLTTNHMKEIVLASMHIDIFKDSEYIEVYCSFKEVIHFAYKCLEWAQNCYNELESLAEKNVQTDSEIIGIMVNARQAQMKILTDILKSYDSFEFVFKPWLRFFISELFVERSNEYEHDKLHKGISDEIENILKQIDIFENDPDASQKVRNKIERDHSFEILVLEECTRYQIHLQGRLRKRIVEETIHNTPKRLTGKLSGHNGKN
;
A
#
# COMPACT_ATOMS: atom_id res chain seq x y z
N MET A 1 34.06 5.59 -73.42
CA MET A 1 33.03 4.71 -72.85
C MET A 1 33.75 3.66 -72.02
N VAL A 2 33.77 3.83 -70.70
CA VAL A 2 34.34 2.88 -69.74
C VAL A 2 33.33 2.82 -68.59
N GLU A 3 32.50 1.78 -68.58
CA GLU A 3 31.66 1.45 -67.43
C GLU A 3 32.56 0.83 -66.35
N ARG A 4 32.73 1.55 -65.23
CA ARG A 4 33.22 0.96 -63.99
C ARG A 4 32.01 0.50 -63.18
N SER A 5 31.75 -0.80 -63.22
CA SER A 5 30.90 -1.48 -62.25
C SER A 5 31.55 -1.40 -60.87
N TYR A 6 31.03 -0.53 -60.01
CA TYR A 6 31.32 -0.59 -58.58
C TYR A 6 30.55 -1.78 -57.99
N GLU A 7 31.24 -2.89 -57.77
CA GLU A 7 30.82 -3.90 -56.81
C GLU A 7 30.72 -3.23 -55.44
N ARG A 8 29.49 -2.98 -54.97
CA ARG A 8 29.24 -2.70 -53.57
C ARG A 8 29.60 -3.96 -52.79
N GLN A 9 30.77 -3.95 -52.17
CA GLN A 9 31.04 -4.79 -51.01
C GLN A 9 29.99 -4.46 -49.95
N SER A 10 29.00 -5.34 -49.84
CA SER A 10 28.14 -5.46 -48.68
C SER A 10 29.04 -5.77 -47.47
N SER A 11 29.44 -4.73 -46.75
CA SER A 11 30.02 -4.90 -45.43
C SER A 11 28.91 -5.44 -44.52
N GLY A 12 28.91 -6.76 -44.31
CA GLY A 12 28.08 -7.43 -43.32
C GLY A 12 28.49 -7.02 -41.90
N ALA A 13 28.26 -5.77 -41.54
CA ALA A 13 28.23 -5.35 -40.15
C ALA A 13 26.97 -5.97 -39.55
N SER A 14 27.14 -7.02 -38.76
CA SER A 14 26.09 -7.61 -37.92
C SER A 14 25.45 -6.51 -37.08
N GLU A 15 24.28 -6.02 -37.47
CA GLU A 15 23.51 -5.01 -36.74
C GLU A 15 23.11 -5.57 -35.36
N THR A 16 23.93 -5.36 -34.33
CA THR A 16 23.60 -5.74 -32.96
C THR A 16 22.23 -5.19 -32.58
N GLN A 17 21.36 -6.03 -32.02
CA GLN A 17 20.02 -5.60 -31.61
C GLN A 17 20.12 -4.49 -30.57
N ILE A 18 19.41 -3.40 -30.82
CA ILE A 18 19.32 -2.25 -29.92
C ILE A 18 18.44 -2.63 -28.72
N TRP A 19 18.87 -2.25 -27.52
CA TRP A 19 18.06 -2.36 -26.31
C TRP A 19 16.82 -1.47 -26.43
N THR A 20 15.62 -2.05 -26.35
CA THR A 20 14.36 -1.31 -26.38
C THR A 20 13.46 -1.71 -25.21
N THR A 21 12.49 -0.86 -24.89
CA THR A 21 11.48 -1.16 -23.86
C THR A 21 10.76 -2.50 -24.12
N GLY A 22 10.37 -2.78 -25.38
CA GLY A 22 9.72 -4.05 -25.73
C GLY A 22 10.62 -5.28 -25.52
N VAL A 23 11.95 -5.11 -25.62
CA VAL A 23 12.89 -6.19 -25.30
C VAL A 23 13.04 -6.35 -23.79
N ALA A 24 13.10 -5.25 -23.03
CA ALA A 24 13.12 -5.29 -21.57
C ALA A 24 11.87 -6.00 -20.99
N GLU A 25 10.69 -5.72 -21.54
CA GLU A 25 9.42 -6.38 -21.19
C GLU A 25 9.50 -7.90 -21.33
N LYS A 26 9.97 -8.38 -22.49
CA LYS A 26 10.09 -9.82 -22.76
C LYS A 26 11.11 -10.49 -21.83
N ILE A 27 12.22 -9.81 -21.55
CA ILE A 27 13.24 -10.29 -20.61
C ILE A 27 12.65 -10.43 -19.21
N ILE A 28 11.96 -9.39 -18.71
CA ILE A 28 11.30 -9.42 -17.39
C ILE A 28 10.30 -10.56 -17.32
N LYS A 29 9.43 -10.69 -18.33
CA LYS A 29 8.43 -11.76 -18.38
C LYS A 29 9.09 -13.15 -18.29
N CYS A 30 10.14 -13.39 -19.07
CA CYS A 30 10.90 -14.65 -19.01
C CYS A 30 11.54 -14.88 -17.64
N LEU A 31 12.05 -13.83 -16.99
CA LEU A 31 12.64 -13.94 -15.65
C LEU A 31 11.57 -14.32 -14.62
N GLU A 32 10.40 -13.70 -14.67
CA GLU A 32 9.27 -13.99 -13.79
C GLU A 32 8.72 -15.41 -13.98
N GLU A 33 8.57 -15.87 -15.24
CA GLU A 33 8.17 -17.25 -15.55
C GLU A 33 9.16 -18.28 -15.00
N LYS A 34 10.44 -17.90 -14.84
CA LYS A 34 11.49 -18.71 -14.21
C LYS A 34 11.62 -18.47 -12.70
N ASN A 35 10.67 -17.77 -12.08
CA ASN A 35 10.66 -17.40 -10.66
C ASN A 35 11.90 -16.59 -10.22
N ILE A 36 12.46 -15.76 -11.10
CA ILE A 36 13.60 -14.89 -10.80
C ILE A 36 13.07 -13.50 -10.43
N GLN A 37 13.22 -13.14 -9.16
CA GLN A 37 12.67 -11.89 -8.61
C GLN A 37 13.64 -10.71 -8.83
N VAL A 38 13.67 -10.19 -10.07
CA VAL A 38 14.56 -9.07 -10.46
C VAL A 38 14.39 -7.83 -9.56
N CYS A 39 13.18 -7.51 -9.12
CA CYS A 39 12.97 -6.34 -8.27
C CYS A 39 13.24 -6.57 -6.78
N LYS A 40 13.86 -7.69 -6.39
CA LYS A 40 14.17 -7.99 -4.99
C LYS A 40 15.62 -8.35 -4.76
N ALA A 41 16.29 -8.92 -5.76
CA ALA A 41 17.68 -9.30 -5.66
C ALA A 41 18.33 -9.30 -7.03
N LYS A 42 19.62 -8.95 -7.07
CA LYS A 42 20.42 -8.98 -8.28
C LYS A 42 20.41 -10.37 -8.92
N PRO A 43 19.87 -10.53 -10.14
CA PRO A 43 19.77 -11.83 -10.78
C PRO A 43 21.13 -12.32 -11.27
N ASN A 44 21.27 -13.64 -11.38
CA ASN A 44 22.43 -14.24 -12.03
C ASN A 44 22.46 -13.85 -13.52
N MET A 45 23.58 -13.29 -13.98
CA MET A 45 23.70 -12.80 -15.36
C MET A 45 23.58 -13.88 -16.43
N GLY A 46 23.91 -15.15 -16.12
CA GLY A 46 23.67 -16.26 -17.02
C GLY A 46 22.18 -16.51 -17.24
N LYS A 47 21.35 -16.35 -16.20
CA LYS A 47 19.89 -16.44 -16.31
C LYS A 47 19.31 -15.25 -17.08
N VAL A 48 19.80 -14.03 -16.82
CA VAL A 48 19.43 -12.83 -17.58
C VAL A 48 19.76 -13.01 -19.06
N LYS A 49 20.98 -13.49 -19.37
CA LYS A 49 21.42 -13.76 -20.74
C LYS A 49 20.54 -14.81 -21.43
N SER A 50 20.24 -15.92 -20.74
CA SER A 50 19.32 -16.94 -21.25
C SER A 50 17.94 -16.36 -21.61
N CYS A 51 17.39 -15.49 -20.76
CA CYS A 51 16.12 -14.82 -21.06
C CYS A 51 16.21 -13.77 -22.16
N ALA A 52 17.31 -13.01 -22.24
CA ALA A 52 17.55 -12.09 -23.35
C ALA A 52 17.65 -12.83 -24.68
N ASP A 53 18.33 -13.96 -24.72
CA ASP A 53 18.51 -14.75 -25.93
C ASP A 53 17.21 -15.39 -26.43
N SER A 54 16.33 -15.80 -25.51
CA SER A 54 15.00 -16.32 -25.87
C SER A 54 13.98 -15.23 -26.21
N SER A 55 14.20 -14.00 -25.76
CA SER A 55 13.27 -12.87 -25.95
C SER A 55 13.42 -12.17 -27.30
N VAL A 56 14.53 -12.42 -28.01
CA VAL A 56 14.87 -11.80 -29.28
C VAL A 56 15.01 -12.88 -30.36
N GLU A 57 14.12 -12.86 -31.35
CA GLU A 57 14.09 -13.83 -32.46
C GLU A 57 15.19 -13.59 -33.49
N SER A 58 15.82 -12.41 -33.49
CA SER A 58 16.89 -12.08 -34.43
C SER A 58 18.19 -12.85 -34.13
N ALA A 59 18.98 -13.08 -35.18
CA ALA A 59 20.34 -13.63 -35.05
C ALA A 59 21.25 -12.71 -34.23
N ASN A 60 20.93 -11.42 -34.21
CA ASN A 60 21.68 -10.39 -33.51
C ASN A 60 21.21 -10.34 -32.06
N LYS A 61 21.82 -11.15 -31.19
CA LYS A 61 21.49 -11.18 -29.76
C LYS A 61 21.95 -9.90 -29.05
N ILE A 62 21.32 -9.58 -27.92
CA ILE A 62 21.78 -8.49 -27.05
C ILE A 62 23.17 -8.86 -26.51
N PRO A 63 24.18 -8.00 -26.69
CA PRO A 63 25.52 -8.21 -26.14
C PRO A 63 25.50 -8.33 -24.61
N GLN A 64 26.28 -9.26 -24.06
CA GLN A 64 26.29 -9.51 -22.61
C GLN A 64 26.75 -8.29 -21.80
N ASN A 65 27.67 -7.49 -22.33
CA ASN A 65 28.12 -6.25 -21.69
C ASN A 65 26.98 -5.23 -21.51
N VAL A 66 26.05 -5.12 -22.47
CA VAL A 66 24.87 -4.25 -22.35
C VAL A 66 23.97 -4.73 -21.21
N LEU A 67 23.73 -6.04 -21.10
CA LEU A 67 22.95 -6.61 -20.01
C LEU A 67 23.61 -6.36 -18.65
N VAL A 68 24.93 -6.53 -18.58
CA VAL A 68 25.68 -6.27 -17.35
C VAL A 68 25.57 -4.80 -16.95
N GLU A 69 25.67 -3.87 -17.89
CA GLU A 69 25.56 -2.43 -17.62
C GLU A 69 24.17 -2.04 -17.09
N VAL A 70 23.10 -2.49 -17.77
CA VAL A 70 21.71 -2.21 -17.37
C VAL A 70 21.44 -2.73 -15.96
N PHE A 71 21.76 -3.99 -15.67
CA PHE A 71 21.51 -4.58 -14.36
C PHE A 71 22.51 -4.10 -13.31
N ALA A 72 23.72 -3.66 -13.67
CA ALA A 72 24.61 -3.03 -12.71
C ALA A 72 24.06 -1.67 -12.26
N LYS A 73 23.60 -0.84 -13.20
CA LYS A 73 22.98 0.46 -12.90
C LYS A 73 21.76 0.32 -11.99
N LEU A 74 20.96 -0.73 -12.18
CA LEU A 74 19.75 -0.98 -11.40
C LEU A 74 20.04 -1.06 -9.88
N TYR A 75 21.11 -1.75 -9.47
CA TYR A 75 21.48 -1.94 -8.05
C TYR A 75 22.64 -1.04 -7.58
N GLN A 76 22.94 0.04 -8.29
CA GLN A 76 23.87 1.04 -7.77
C GLN A 76 23.18 1.85 -6.68
N GLU A 77 23.90 2.09 -5.58
CA GLU A 77 23.45 2.97 -4.50
C GLU A 77 23.17 4.37 -5.04
N ARG A 78 22.06 4.96 -4.61
CA ARG A 78 21.56 6.23 -5.16
C ARG A 78 21.71 7.34 -4.16
N VAL A 79 22.20 8.47 -4.67
CA VAL A 79 22.29 9.73 -3.91
C VAL A 79 21.08 10.63 -4.19
N GLN A 80 20.34 10.40 -5.28
CA GLN A 80 19.22 11.25 -5.70
C GLN A 80 18.00 10.42 -6.13
N THR A 81 16.81 11.00 -5.89
CA THR A 81 15.52 10.48 -6.37
C THR A 81 15.46 10.51 -7.90
N PRO A 82 15.17 9.38 -8.56
CA PRO A 82 14.91 9.37 -9.99
C PRO A 82 13.68 10.21 -10.35
N ARG A 83 13.79 11.03 -11.40
CA ARG A 83 12.74 11.97 -11.81
C ARG A 83 11.41 11.30 -12.14
N PHE A 84 11.43 10.09 -12.68
CA PHE A 84 10.19 9.38 -13.04
C PHE A 84 9.34 9.03 -11.83
N GLN A 85 9.90 8.90 -10.63
CA GLN A 85 9.17 8.34 -9.49
C GLN A 85 8.01 9.19 -9.04
N VAL A 86 8.15 10.52 -9.08
CA VAL A 86 7.06 11.45 -8.80
C VAL A 86 5.92 11.22 -9.79
N LYS A 87 6.23 11.10 -11.08
CA LYS A 87 5.22 10.85 -12.12
C LYS A 87 4.58 9.48 -11.97
N LEU A 88 5.38 8.45 -11.71
CA LEU A 88 4.94 7.09 -11.50
C LEU A 88 3.92 7.03 -10.37
N ILE A 89 4.28 7.55 -9.20
CA ILE A 89 3.41 7.56 -8.02
C ILE A 89 2.15 8.39 -8.30
N ASN A 90 2.27 9.56 -8.90
CA ASN A 90 1.09 10.37 -9.27
C ASN A 90 0.14 9.60 -10.20
N LEU A 91 0.65 8.92 -11.23
CA LEU A 91 -0.19 8.11 -12.13
C LEU A 91 -0.90 6.99 -11.36
N MET A 92 -0.18 6.27 -10.50
CA MET A 92 -0.78 5.23 -9.65
C MET A 92 -1.87 5.79 -8.75
N THR A 93 -1.63 6.93 -8.11
CA THR A 93 -2.59 7.63 -7.25
C THR A 93 -3.82 8.09 -8.02
N GLU A 94 -3.66 8.64 -9.22
CA GLU A 94 -4.81 9.07 -10.04
C GLU A 94 -5.73 7.89 -10.43
N HIS A 95 -5.18 6.71 -10.67
CA HIS A 95 -6.00 5.52 -10.88
C HIS A 95 -6.75 5.09 -9.60
N LEU A 96 -6.15 5.23 -8.42
CA LEU A 96 -6.86 4.98 -7.14
C LEU A 96 -8.03 5.95 -6.96
N LYS A 97 -7.84 7.25 -7.22
CA LYS A 97 -8.93 8.25 -7.20
C LYS A 97 -10.07 7.94 -8.18
N GLN A 98 -9.75 7.21 -9.24
CA GLN A 98 -10.72 6.71 -10.22
C GLN A 98 -11.32 5.35 -9.80
N LYS A 99 -11.18 4.97 -8.53
CA LYS A 99 -11.70 3.73 -7.91
C LYS A 99 -11.06 2.45 -8.44
N SER A 100 -9.85 2.52 -9.00
CA SER A 100 -9.10 1.32 -9.34
C SER A 100 -8.60 0.63 -8.07
N THR A 101 -8.67 -0.69 -8.02
CA THR A 101 -8.05 -1.47 -6.93
C THR A 101 -6.55 -1.63 -7.15
N LEU A 102 -5.80 -1.96 -6.10
CA LEU A 102 -4.38 -2.36 -6.22
C LEU A 102 -4.21 -3.54 -7.19
N GLU A 103 -5.15 -4.48 -7.20
CA GLU A 103 -5.16 -5.60 -8.15
C GLU A 103 -5.29 -5.08 -9.59
N SER A 104 -6.25 -4.19 -9.87
CA SER A 104 -6.42 -3.59 -11.20
C SER A 104 -5.17 -2.81 -11.66
N LEU A 105 -4.51 -2.09 -10.74
CA LEU A 105 -3.23 -1.44 -11.05
C LEU A 105 -2.21 -2.47 -11.55
N THR A 106 -2.13 -3.63 -10.90
CA THR A 106 -1.18 -4.67 -11.28
C THR A 106 -1.54 -5.44 -12.55
N THR A 107 -2.82 -5.71 -12.80
CA THR A 107 -3.25 -6.57 -13.89
C THR A 107 -3.56 -5.79 -15.16
N ASN A 108 -4.16 -4.60 -15.03
CA ASN A 108 -4.75 -3.86 -16.14
C ASN A 108 -3.94 -2.62 -16.52
N HIS A 109 -3.39 -1.89 -15.53
CA HIS A 109 -2.79 -0.58 -15.76
C HIS A 109 -1.27 -0.54 -15.67
N MET A 110 -0.61 -1.58 -15.16
CA MET A 110 0.84 -1.59 -14.91
C MET A 110 1.65 -1.15 -16.13
N LYS A 111 1.39 -1.75 -17.29
CA LYS A 111 2.13 -1.44 -18.52
C LYS A 111 1.94 0.02 -18.93
N GLU A 112 0.70 0.49 -18.93
CA GLU A 112 0.35 1.88 -19.27
C GLU A 112 1.05 2.87 -18.34
N ILE A 113 0.93 2.66 -17.02
CA ILE A 113 1.51 3.52 -15.99
C ILE A 113 3.04 3.57 -16.10
N VAL A 114 3.70 2.41 -16.23
CA VAL A 114 5.16 2.31 -16.36
C VAL A 114 5.61 3.07 -17.60
N LEU A 115 5.01 2.83 -18.76
CA LEU A 115 5.37 3.52 -20.01
C LEU A 115 5.12 5.02 -19.93
N ALA A 116 3.96 5.44 -19.43
CA ALA A 116 3.59 6.85 -19.32
C ALA A 116 4.52 7.63 -18.36
N SER A 117 5.02 6.97 -17.32
CA SER A 117 5.98 7.59 -16.39
C SER A 117 7.36 7.86 -17.01
N MET A 118 7.70 7.17 -18.11
CA MET A 118 8.96 7.38 -18.85
C MET A 118 8.89 8.51 -19.89
N HIS A 119 7.69 8.95 -20.31
CA HIS A 119 7.53 9.83 -21.49
C HIS A 119 7.90 11.31 -21.28
N ILE A 120 8.19 11.76 -20.05
CA ILE A 120 8.33 13.19 -19.75
C ILE A 120 9.74 13.75 -20.06
N ASP A 121 10.80 12.93 -20.07
CA ASP A 121 12.19 13.46 -20.06
C ASP A 121 13.16 12.83 -21.09
N ILE A 122 12.69 12.23 -22.18
CA ILE A 122 13.58 11.52 -23.14
C ILE A 122 14.35 10.41 -22.40
N PHE A 123 13.63 9.59 -21.64
CA PHE A 123 14.22 8.46 -20.90
C PHE A 123 14.83 7.44 -21.86
N LYS A 124 15.94 6.83 -21.45
CA LYS A 124 16.54 5.73 -22.22
C LYS A 124 15.72 4.47 -21.97
N ASP A 125 15.52 3.66 -23.00
CA ASP A 125 14.89 2.33 -22.88
C ASP A 125 15.53 1.44 -21.80
N SER A 126 16.78 1.72 -21.42
CA SER A 126 17.51 1.04 -20.34
C SER A 126 16.95 1.30 -18.94
N GLU A 127 16.10 2.30 -18.76
CA GLU A 127 15.50 2.66 -17.47
C GLU A 127 14.15 1.97 -17.23
N TYR A 128 13.60 1.27 -18.22
CA TYR A 128 12.31 0.56 -18.09
C TYR A 128 12.27 -0.40 -16.90
N ILE A 129 13.33 -1.21 -16.71
CA ILE A 129 13.39 -2.20 -15.63
C ILE A 129 13.32 -1.53 -14.26
N GLU A 130 13.92 -0.35 -14.15
CA GLU A 130 13.93 0.42 -12.92
C GLU A 130 12.54 0.96 -12.59
N VAL A 131 11.87 1.58 -13.58
CA VAL A 131 10.49 2.06 -13.41
C VAL A 131 9.54 0.91 -13.05
N TYR A 132 9.70 -0.23 -13.72
CA TYR A 132 8.96 -1.46 -13.43
C TYR A 132 9.16 -1.91 -11.98
N CYS A 133 10.41 -1.92 -11.50
CA CYS A 133 10.71 -2.33 -10.13
C CYS A 133 10.22 -1.33 -9.09
N SER A 134 10.33 -0.03 -9.34
CA SER A 134 9.70 0.99 -8.49
C SER A 134 8.20 0.79 -8.40
N PHE A 135 7.50 0.51 -9.52
CA PHE A 135 6.05 0.24 -9.51
C PHE A 135 5.72 -0.97 -8.63
N LYS A 136 6.45 -2.08 -8.80
CA LYS A 136 6.23 -3.30 -8.01
C LYS A 136 6.49 -3.09 -6.52
N GLU A 137 7.50 -2.31 -6.17
CA GLU A 137 7.85 -2.02 -4.79
C GLU A 137 6.80 -1.12 -4.11
N VAL A 138 6.26 -0.10 -4.81
CA VAL A 138 5.12 0.70 -4.34
C VAL A 138 3.90 -0.18 -4.06
N ILE A 139 3.52 -1.04 -5.02
CA ILE A 139 2.40 -1.97 -4.86
C ILE A 139 2.62 -2.91 -3.68
N HIS A 140 3.82 -3.48 -3.56
CA HIS A 140 4.16 -4.40 -2.47
C HIS A 140 4.04 -3.72 -1.11
N PHE A 141 4.51 -2.47 -0.99
CA PHE A 141 4.35 -1.69 0.22
C PHE A 141 2.88 -1.41 0.56
N ALA A 142 2.08 -1.04 -0.44
CA ALA A 142 0.67 -0.80 -0.27
C ALA A 142 -0.09 -2.03 0.26
N TYR A 143 0.21 -3.23 -0.28
CA TYR A 143 -0.35 -4.46 0.27
C TYR A 143 0.07 -4.72 1.72
N LYS A 144 1.33 -4.44 2.08
CA LYS A 144 1.79 -4.53 3.47
C LYS A 144 1.04 -3.56 4.39
N CYS A 145 0.80 -2.32 3.96
CA CYS A 145 0.02 -1.36 4.75
C CYS A 145 -1.40 -1.87 5.02
N LEU A 146 -2.07 -2.44 4.02
CA LEU A 146 -3.38 -3.07 4.20
C LEU A 146 -3.32 -4.28 5.14
N GLU A 147 -2.28 -5.11 5.03
CA GLU A 147 -2.06 -6.26 5.90
C GLU A 147 -1.83 -5.83 7.36
N TRP A 148 -1.00 -4.81 7.61
CA TRP A 148 -0.79 -4.26 8.95
C TRP A 148 -2.06 -3.68 9.55
N ALA A 149 -2.83 -2.94 8.74
CA ALA A 149 -4.10 -2.39 9.17
C ALA A 149 -5.08 -3.49 9.58
N GLN A 150 -5.23 -4.53 8.75
CA GLN A 150 -6.12 -5.65 9.03
C GLN A 150 -5.67 -6.47 10.24
N ASN A 151 -4.37 -6.74 10.37
CA ASN A 151 -3.84 -7.49 11.51
C ASN A 151 -4.04 -6.73 12.82
N CYS A 152 -3.78 -5.42 12.83
CA CYS A 152 -4.05 -4.56 13.98
C CYS A 152 -5.53 -4.56 14.33
N TYR A 153 -6.42 -4.47 13.33
CA TYR A 153 -7.85 -4.54 13.55
C TYR A 153 -8.26 -5.86 14.21
N ASN A 154 -7.84 -6.99 13.66
CA ASN A 154 -8.15 -8.31 14.21
C ASN A 154 -7.65 -8.48 15.66
N GLU A 155 -6.52 -7.86 16.01
CA GLU A 155 -5.99 -7.86 17.38
C GLU A 155 -6.85 -7.01 18.34
N LEU A 156 -7.40 -5.90 17.86
CA LEU A 156 -8.09 -4.91 18.69
C LEU A 156 -9.62 -5.01 18.68
N GLU A 157 -10.23 -5.61 17.67
CA GLU A 157 -11.70 -5.70 17.51
C GLU A 157 -12.35 -6.36 18.74
N SER A 158 -11.80 -7.50 19.19
CA SER A 158 -12.29 -8.19 20.39
C SER A 158 -12.18 -7.36 21.68
N LEU A 159 -11.26 -6.39 21.73
CA LEU A 159 -11.13 -5.46 22.85
C LEU A 159 -12.15 -4.31 22.73
N ALA A 160 -12.37 -3.81 21.51
CA ALA A 160 -13.36 -2.78 21.20
C ALA A 160 -14.80 -3.23 21.53
N GLU A 161 -15.06 -4.54 21.51
CA GLU A 161 -16.36 -5.11 21.90
C GLU A 161 -16.47 -5.43 23.41
N LYS A 162 -15.39 -5.27 24.19
CA LYS A 162 -15.38 -5.68 25.59
C LYS A 162 -16.12 -4.68 26.49
N ASN A 163 -16.91 -5.22 27.42
CA ASN A 163 -17.55 -4.43 28.48
C ASN A 163 -16.55 -4.11 29.61
N VAL A 164 -15.87 -2.98 29.50
CA VAL A 164 -14.93 -2.40 30.49
C VAL A 164 -15.67 -1.91 31.74
N GLN A 165 -15.36 -2.46 32.91
CA GLN A 165 -15.99 -2.07 34.18
C GLN A 165 -15.02 -1.57 35.26
N THR A 166 -13.72 -1.77 35.06
CA THR A 166 -12.69 -1.46 36.07
C THR A 166 -11.51 -0.69 35.47
N ASP A 167 -10.83 0.09 36.32
CA ASP A 167 -9.60 0.81 35.93
C ASP A 167 -8.51 -0.15 35.42
N SER A 168 -8.43 -1.37 35.98
CA SER A 168 -7.49 -2.39 35.51
C SER A 168 -7.77 -2.84 34.07
N GLU A 169 -9.03 -2.87 33.65
CA GLU A 169 -9.38 -3.24 32.28
C GLU A 169 -9.11 -2.10 31.29
N ILE A 170 -9.33 -0.85 31.71
CA ILE A 170 -8.94 0.35 30.95
C ILE A 170 -7.43 0.33 30.69
N ILE A 171 -6.62 0.12 31.74
CA ILE A 171 -5.16 0.01 31.63
C ILE A 171 -4.79 -1.13 30.67
N GLY A 172 -5.45 -2.29 30.79
CA GLY A 172 -5.22 -3.43 29.90
C GLY A 172 -5.46 -3.10 28.42
N ILE A 173 -6.55 -2.41 28.10
CA ILE A 173 -6.86 -1.97 26.72
C ILE A 173 -5.79 -1.01 26.21
N MET A 174 -5.40 -0.01 27.00
CA MET A 174 -4.37 0.94 26.61
C MET A 174 -3.02 0.25 26.35
N VAL A 175 -2.64 -0.72 27.19
CA VAL A 175 -1.41 -1.51 27.00
C VAL A 175 -1.46 -2.31 25.70
N ASN A 176 -2.59 -2.97 25.40
CA ASN A 176 -2.73 -3.75 24.16
C ASN A 176 -2.73 -2.87 22.91
N ALA A 177 -3.49 -1.75 22.94
CA ALA A 177 -3.47 -0.76 21.86
C ALA A 177 -2.06 -0.25 21.60
N ARG A 178 -1.31 0.03 22.67
CA ARG A 178 0.07 0.46 22.57
C ARG A 178 0.99 -0.61 21.97
N GLN A 179 0.84 -1.87 22.37
CA GLN A 179 1.62 -2.96 21.79
C GLN A 179 1.35 -3.11 20.28
N ALA A 180 0.08 -3.01 19.85
CA ALA A 180 -0.29 -3.03 18.45
C ALA A 180 0.32 -1.86 17.65
N GLN A 181 0.26 -0.64 18.19
CA GLN A 181 0.90 0.54 17.60
C GLN A 181 2.42 0.34 17.42
N MET A 182 3.10 -0.14 18.46
CA MET A 182 4.55 -0.37 18.43
C MET A 182 4.95 -1.47 17.44
N LYS A 183 4.09 -2.47 17.25
CA LYS A 183 4.28 -3.51 16.25
C LYS A 183 4.20 -2.93 14.83
N ILE A 184 3.13 -2.17 14.52
CA ILE A 184 2.96 -1.49 13.23
C ILE A 184 4.15 -0.57 12.94
N LEU A 185 4.55 0.27 13.91
CA LEU A 185 5.71 1.16 13.78
C LEU A 185 6.98 0.38 13.42
N THR A 186 7.24 -0.71 14.12
CA THR A 186 8.45 -1.52 13.90
C THR A 186 8.43 -2.16 12.50
N ASP A 187 7.28 -2.67 12.07
CA ASP A 187 7.13 -3.31 10.76
C ASP A 187 7.23 -2.31 9.60
N ILE A 188 6.69 -1.09 9.77
CA ILE A 188 6.82 0.01 8.82
C ILE A 188 8.28 0.42 8.70
N LEU A 189 8.98 0.74 9.81
CA LEU A 189 10.38 1.16 9.78
C LEU A 189 11.27 0.11 9.10
N LYS A 190 11.11 -1.16 9.46
CA LYS A 190 11.87 -2.26 8.86
C LYS A 190 11.60 -2.41 7.35
N SER A 191 10.35 -2.23 6.94
CA SER A 191 9.99 -2.31 5.51
C SER A 191 10.48 -1.11 4.73
N TYR A 192 10.36 0.09 5.29
CA TYR A 192 10.91 1.31 4.71
C TYR A 192 12.40 1.15 4.43
N ASP A 193 13.19 0.68 5.39
CA ASP A 193 14.64 0.48 5.24
C ASP A 193 15.02 -0.54 4.16
N SER A 194 14.12 -1.47 3.82
CA SER A 194 14.38 -2.52 2.82
C SER A 194 14.16 -2.09 1.36
N PHE A 195 13.67 -0.88 1.12
CA PHE A 195 13.35 -0.40 -0.24
C PHE A 195 14.58 0.07 -0.99
N GLU A 196 14.78 -0.52 -2.18
CA GLU A 196 15.92 -0.27 -3.05
C GLU A 196 15.55 0.66 -4.22
N PHE A 197 14.30 0.62 -4.67
CA PHE A 197 13.89 1.24 -5.93
C PHE A 197 12.95 2.43 -5.76
N VAL A 198 12.36 2.69 -4.58
CA VAL A 198 11.38 3.76 -4.38
C VAL A 198 11.87 4.81 -3.40
N PHE A 199 11.69 6.08 -3.78
CA PHE A 199 11.89 7.22 -2.91
C PHE A 199 10.73 7.36 -1.95
N LYS A 200 11.05 7.07 -0.70
CA LYS A 200 10.11 6.74 0.36
C LYS A 200 9.13 7.88 0.72
N PRO A 201 9.48 9.17 0.65
CA PRO A 201 8.54 10.26 0.97
C PRO A 201 7.28 10.32 0.12
N TRP A 202 7.34 9.86 -1.13
CA TRP A 202 6.18 9.89 -2.01
C TRP A 202 5.20 8.74 -1.75
N LEU A 203 5.65 7.69 -1.03
CA LEU A 203 4.79 6.55 -0.70
C LEU A 203 3.60 6.98 0.16
N ARG A 204 3.80 7.90 1.10
CA ARG A 204 2.73 8.38 1.98
C ARG A 204 1.52 8.89 1.20
N PHE A 205 1.73 9.66 0.14
CA PHE A 205 0.62 10.20 -0.67
C PHE A 205 -0.19 9.09 -1.34
N PHE A 206 0.48 8.07 -1.87
CA PHE A 206 -0.19 6.91 -2.46
C PHE A 206 -0.95 6.09 -1.42
N ILE A 207 -0.34 5.85 -0.24
CA ILE A 207 -0.96 5.11 0.85
C ILE A 207 -2.18 5.87 1.43
N SER A 208 -2.10 7.18 1.54
CA SER A 208 -3.23 7.99 2.02
C SER A 208 -4.43 7.88 1.09
N GLU A 209 -4.22 7.98 -0.22
CA GLU A 209 -5.31 7.79 -1.19
C GLU A 209 -5.89 6.37 -1.15
N LEU A 210 -5.04 5.35 -0.97
CA LEU A 210 -5.48 3.97 -0.80
C LEU A 210 -6.41 3.81 0.41
N PHE A 211 -6.10 4.44 1.54
CA PHE A 211 -6.95 4.39 2.72
C PHE A 211 -8.21 5.24 2.58
N VAL A 212 -8.17 6.37 1.87
CA VAL A 212 -9.38 7.16 1.55
C VAL A 212 -10.38 6.31 0.79
N GLU A 213 -9.96 5.65 -0.30
CA GLU A 213 -10.85 4.80 -1.09
C GLU A 213 -11.49 3.68 -0.27
N ARG A 214 -10.70 3.04 0.61
CA ARG A 214 -11.21 2.01 1.53
C ARG A 214 -12.07 2.56 2.66
N SER A 215 -11.82 3.76 3.15
CA SER A 215 -12.57 4.34 4.26
C SER A 215 -14.06 4.49 3.94
N ASN A 216 -14.41 4.63 2.65
CA ASN A 216 -15.80 4.60 2.19
C ASN A 216 -16.48 3.23 2.40
N GLU A 217 -15.72 2.13 2.42
CA GLU A 217 -16.22 0.79 2.76
C GLU A 217 -16.48 0.63 4.27
N TYR A 218 -15.75 1.39 5.09
CA TYR A 218 -15.74 1.32 6.56
C TYR A 218 -16.34 2.56 7.22
N GLU A 219 -17.27 3.27 6.57
CA GLU A 219 -17.79 4.58 7.03
C GLU A 219 -18.32 4.56 8.48
N HIS A 220 -18.67 3.39 9.01
CA HIS A 220 -19.14 3.20 10.38
C HIS A 220 -18.16 2.47 11.31
N ASP A 221 -16.98 2.08 10.83
CA ASP A 221 -15.93 1.44 11.61
C ASP A 221 -14.78 2.41 11.91
N LYS A 222 -14.91 3.06 13.06
CA LYS A 222 -13.93 4.05 13.53
C LYS A 222 -12.61 3.42 13.96
N LEU A 223 -12.59 2.12 14.30
CA LEU A 223 -11.36 1.42 14.64
C LEU A 223 -10.51 1.23 13.37
N HIS A 224 -11.11 0.77 12.27
CA HIS A 224 -10.44 0.70 10.97
C HIS A 224 -9.90 2.05 10.50
N LYS A 225 -10.69 3.12 10.68
CA LYS A 225 -10.25 4.48 10.37
C LYS A 225 -9.07 4.91 11.24
N GLY A 226 -9.16 4.73 12.56
CA GLY A 226 -8.10 5.11 13.50
C GLY A 226 -6.77 4.38 13.24
N ILE A 227 -6.83 3.11 12.83
CA ILE A 227 -5.64 2.34 12.43
C ILE A 227 -5.02 2.90 11.15
N SER A 228 -5.84 3.22 10.15
CA SER A 228 -5.36 3.85 8.91
C SER A 228 -4.71 5.21 9.18
N ASP A 229 -5.35 6.06 10.00
CA ASP A 229 -4.82 7.37 10.41
C ASP A 229 -3.48 7.23 11.15
N GLU A 230 -3.30 6.20 11.98
CA GLU A 230 -2.05 5.96 12.69
C GLU A 230 -0.92 5.50 11.76
N ILE A 231 -1.21 4.63 10.78
CA ILE A 231 -0.24 4.27 9.74
C ILE A 231 0.19 5.54 8.98
N GLU A 232 -0.76 6.38 8.55
CA GLU A 232 -0.44 7.64 7.87
C GLU A 232 0.39 8.60 8.74
N ASN A 233 0.12 8.66 10.05
CA ASN A 233 0.90 9.45 11.00
C ASN A 233 2.35 8.96 11.08
N ILE A 234 2.56 7.64 11.18
CA ILE A 234 3.91 7.06 11.19
C ILE A 234 4.66 7.42 9.90
N LEU A 235 4.03 7.24 8.74
CA LEU A 235 4.63 7.60 7.44
C LEU A 235 4.98 9.09 7.38
N LYS A 236 4.09 9.97 7.87
CA LYS A 236 4.35 11.41 7.96
C LYS A 236 5.56 11.73 8.83
N GLN A 237 5.72 11.04 9.97
CA GLN A 237 6.90 11.25 10.81
C GLN A 237 8.18 10.80 10.11
N ILE A 238 8.14 9.70 9.36
CA ILE A 238 9.29 9.24 8.57
C ILE A 238 9.70 10.30 7.54
N ASP A 239 8.74 10.86 6.80
CA ASP A 239 9.02 11.91 5.81
C ASP A 239 9.70 13.14 6.43
N ILE A 240 9.29 13.53 7.65
CA ILE A 240 9.87 14.68 8.37
C ILE A 240 11.36 14.45 8.70
N PHE A 241 11.76 13.21 8.98
CA PHE A 241 13.12 12.86 9.39
C PHE A 241 13.95 12.19 8.28
N GLU A 242 13.49 12.18 7.03
CA GLU A 242 14.08 11.38 5.94
C GLU A 242 15.61 11.49 5.81
N ASN A 243 16.16 12.69 5.94
CA ASN A 243 17.59 12.94 5.75
C ASN A 243 18.41 12.85 7.05
N ASP A 244 17.80 12.35 8.12
CA ASP A 244 18.41 12.25 9.44
C ASP A 244 19.01 10.87 9.66
N PRO A 245 20.31 10.75 10.01
CA PRO A 245 20.92 9.44 10.28
C PRO A 245 20.25 8.71 11.46
N ASP A 246 19.56 9.43 12.34
CA ASP A 246 18.82 8.88 13.48
C ASP A 246 17.29 8.87 13.24
N ALA A 247 16.83 8.95 11.98
CA ALA A 247 15.42 9.06 11.60
C ALA A 247 14.53 8.04 12.32
N SER A 248 14.88 6.74 12.24
CA SER A 248 14.10 5.66 12.85
C SER A 248 13.97 5.82 14.37
N GLN A 249 15.01 6.28 15.06
CA GLN A 249 14.95 6.53 16.50
C GLN A 249 14.12 7.77 16.83
N LYS A 250 14.21 8.84 16.02
CA LYS A 250 13.43 10.06 16.19
C LYS A 250 11.94 9.82 15.96
N VAL A 251 11.59 9.08 14.92
CA VAL A 251 10.22 8.63 14.65
C VAL A 251 9.71 7.80 15.84
N ARG A 252 10.50 6.81 16.28
CA ARG A 252 10.13 5.99 17.45
C ARG A 252 9.86 6.82 18.69
N ASN A 253 10.78 7.72 19.06
CA ASN A 253 10.60 8.61 20.22
C ASN A 253 9.36 9.52 20.09
N LYS A 254 9.01 9.92 18.87
CA LYS A 254 7.85 10.79 18.61
C LYS A 254 6.54 10.03 18.78
N ILE A 255 6.42 8.86 18.14
CA ILE A 255 5.25 7.99 18.26
C ILE A 255 5.12 7.46 19.69
N GLU A 256 6.24 7.18 20.38
CA GLU A 256 6.21 6.72 21.76
C GLU A 256 5.69 7.77 22.76
N ARG A 257 5.69 9.06 22.41
CA ARG A 257 5.12 10.12 23.25
C ARG A 257 3.70 10.49 22.85
N ASP A 258 3.22 9.93 21.74
CA ASP A 258 1.87 10.11 21.26
C ASP A 258 0.99 9.00 21.86
N HIS A 259 -0.06 9.42 22.56
CA HIS A 259 -1.04 8.53 23.20
C HIS A 259 -2.41 8.56 22.51
N SER A 260 -2.51 9.24 21.36
CA SER A 260 -3.78 9.43 20.66
C SER A 260 -4.38 8.11 20.17
N PHE A 261 -3.54 7.14 19.76
CA PHE A 261 -4.00 5.83 19.33
C PHE A 261 -4.64 5.02 20.47
N GLU A 262 -3.98 4.96 21.64
CA GLU A 262 -4.54 4.28 22.81
C GLU A 262 -5.86 4.92 23.26
N ILE A 263 -5.95 6.25 23.23
CA ILE A 263 -7.17 6.99 23.56
C ILE A 263 -8.29 6.66 22.56
N LEU A 264 -7.99 6.61 21.26
CA LEU A 264 -8.97 6.27 20.23
C LEU A 264 -9.55 4.87 20.44
N VAL A 265 -8.70 3.86 20.69
CA VAL A 265 -9.16 2.49 20.94
C VAL A 265 -10.06 2.44 22.18
N LEU A 266 -9.68 3.15 23.25
CA LEU A 266 -10.50 3.25 24.46
C LEU A 266 -11.85 3.95 24.22
N GLU A 267 -11.88 5.00 23.40
CA GLU A 267 -13.13 5.67 23.01
C GLU A 267 -14.08 4.73 22.28
N GLU A 268 -13.57 3.90 21.36
CA GLU A 268 -14.39 2.94 20.63
C GLU A 268 -14.94 1.85 21.55
N CYS A 269 -14.13 1.34 22.49
CA CYS A 269 -14.61 0.44 23.54
C CYS A 269 -15.78 1.07 24.31
N THR A 270 -15.62 2.33 24.73
CA THR A 270 -16.62 3.06 25.53
C THR A 270 -17.92 3.32 24.74
N ARG A 271 -17.80 3.67 23.46
CA ARG A 271 -18.96 3.90 22.57
C ARG A 271 -19.79 2.64 22.37
N TYR A 272 -19.13 1.51 22.16
CA TYR A 272 -19.79 0.22 22.03
C TYR A 272 -20.65 -0.11 23.27
N GLN A 273 -20.12 0.15 24.47
CA GLN A 273 -20.85 -0.03 25.72
C GLN A 273 -22.08 0.87 25.83
N ILE A 274 -21.96 2.16 25.53
CA ILE A 274 -23.08 3.11 25.56
C ILE A 274 -24.19 2.62 24.64
N HIS A 275 -23.83 2.13 23.44
CA HIS A 275 -24.79 1.58 22.48
C HIS A 275 -25.48 0.31 22.99
N LEU A 276 -24.73 -0.63 23.57
CA LEU A 276 -25.28 -1.84 24.18
C LEU A 276 -26.25 -1.51 25.32
N GLN A 277 -25.87 -0.60 26.23
CA GLN A 277 -26.74 -0.16 27.32
C GLN A 277 -28.00 0.53 26.81
N GLY A 278 -27.88 1.37 25.77
CA GLY A 278 -29.01 2.00 25.10
C GLY A 278 -29.97 0.98 24.47
N ARG A 279 -29.44 -0.04 23.79
CA ARG A 279 -30.24 -1.16 23.24
C ARG A 279 -30.90 -2.00 24.33
N LEU A 280 -30.21 -2.27 25.44
CA LEU A 280 -30.77 -3.00 26.57
C LEU A 280 -31.94 -2.23 27.20
N ARG A 281 -31.77 -0.93 27.42
CA ARG A 281 -32.83 -0.04 27.92
C ARG A 281 -34.02 -0.01 26.98
N LYS A 282 -33.80 0.07 25.67
CA LYS A 282 -34.87 0.03 24.67
C LYS A 282 -35.64 -1.29 24.72
N ARG A 283 -34.94 -2.43 24.78
CA ARG A 283 -35.56 -3.76 24.92
C ARG A 283 -36.37 -3.89 26.21
N ILE A 284 -35.82 -3.45 27.35
CA ILE A 284 -36.54 -3.46 28.63
C ILE A 284 -37.81 -2.60 28.54
N VAL A 285 -37.74 -1.41 27.93
CA VAL A 285 -38.91 -0.54 27.74
C VAL A 285 -39.95 -1.21 26.85
N GLU A 286 -39.55 -1.81 25.73
CA GLU A 286 -40.45 -2.53 24.81
C GLU A 286 -41.10 -3.76 25.48
N GLU A 287 -40.34 -4.56 26.23
CA GLU A 287 -40.85 -5.70 26.99
C GLU A 287 -41.76 -5.26 28.15
N THR A 288 -41.44 -4.15 28.83
CA THR A 288 -42.28 -3.60 29.89
C THR A 288 -43.60 -3.07 29.33
N ILE A 289 -43.57 -2.37 28.20
CA ILE A 289 -44.77 -1.88 27.50
C ILE A 289 -45.63 -3.05 26.98
N HIS A 290 -45.02 -4.11 26.45
CA HIS A 290 -45.76 -5.29 25.95
C HIS A 290 -46.27 -6.23 27.04
N ASN A 291 -45.62 -6.27 28.21
CA ASN A 291 -46.05 -7.09 29.36
C ASN A 291 -46.89 -6.32 30.39
N THR A 292 -47.21 -5.05 30.15
CA THR A 292 -48.14 -4.31 31.02
C THR A 292 -49.55 -4.88 30.82
N PRO A 293 -50.20 -5.46 31.85
CA PRO A 293 -51.53 -6.01 31.70
C PRO A 293 -52.52 -4.90 31.31
N LYS A 294 -53.32 -5.12 30.26
CA LYS A 294 -54.51 -4.29 29.95
C LYS A 294 -55.58 -4.47 31.04
N ARG A 295 -55.31 -3.99 32.24
CA ARG A 295 -56.27 -3.86 33.33
C ARG A 295 -55.94 -2.57 34.05
N LEU A 296 -56.45 -1.45 33.53
CA LEU A 296 -56.80 -0.25 34.30
C LEU A 296 -57.58 0.80 33.47
N THR A 297 -58.21 0.41 32.36
CA THR A 297 -59.20 1.24 31.65
C THR A 297 -60.55 0.53 31.63
N GLY A 298 -61.16 0.38 32.80
CA GLY A 298 -62.44 -0.31 32.91
C GLY A 298 -63.09 -0.10 34.27
N LYS A 299 -63.69 1.08 34.44
CA LYS A 299 -64.83 1.45 35.31
C LYS A 299 -64.55 2.75 36.07
N LEU A 300 -65.44 3.71 35.80
CA LEU A 300 -65.74 5.03 36.40
C LEU A 300 -65.90 5.97 35.18
N SER A 301 -67.07 6.18 34.59
CA SER A 301 -68.31 6.65 35.21
C SER A 301 -69.52 6.27 34.36
N GLY A 302 -70.59 5.86 35.04
CA GLY A 302 -71.86 5.50 34.41
C GLY A 302 -72.92 5.33 35.47
N HIS A 303 -73.17 6.39 36.26
CA HIS A 303 -74.36 6.54 37.10
C HIS A 303 -74.54 8.02 37.44
N ASN A 304 -75.35 8.73 36.65
CA ASN A 304 -76.11 9.88 37.12
C ASN A 304 -77.58 9.51 36.94
N GLY A 305 -78.19 9.11 38.07
CA GLY A 305 -79.62 8.94 38.21
C GLY A 305 -80.30 10.27 38.49
N LYS A 306 -81.51 10.40 37.95
CA LYS A 306 -82.45 11.50 38.12
C LYS A 306 -82.84 11.70 39.59
N ASN A 307 -83.00 12.96 39.99
CA ASN A 307 -84.24 13.50 40.55
C ASN A 307 -84.32 14.98 40.16
#